data_AF-A0A7Y9JK03-F1
#
_entry.id   AF-A0A7Y9JK03-F1
#
_cell.length_a   1.000
_cell.length_b   1.000
_cell.length_c   1.000
_cell.angle_alpha   90.00
_cell.angle_beta   90.00
_cell.angle_gamma   90.00
#
_symmetry.space_group_name_H-M   'P 1'
#
loop_
_entity.id
_entity.type
_entity.pdbx_description
1 polymer ?
#
loop_
_entity_poly.entity_id
_entity_poly.type
_entity_poly.pdbx_seq_one_letter_code
_entity_poly.pdbx_strand_id
1 'polypeptide(L)'
;MWGNYARCGYRRLIYTNTLSILPEVNGMFERALGTETRIVRVLLTASDATARERLVRRELGSELEQELQGSARKARFLDQHAPADTVRVTTDARTVTDIANEVVTATGWTAV
;
A
#
# COMPACT_ATOMS: atom_id res chain seq x y z
N MET A 1 0.01 4.12 -19.48
CA MET A 1 -0.97 3.04 -19.23
C MET A 1 -2.25 3.59 -18.58
N TRP A 2 -2.24 4.12 -17.35
CA TRP A 2 -3.45 4.63 -16.68
C TRP A 2 -4.20 5.74 -17.43
N GLY A 3 -3.49 6.64 -18.12
CA GLY A 3 -4.15 7.64 -18.98
C GLY A 3 -4.97 7.03 -20.14
N ASN A 4 -4.66 5.81 -20.58
CA ASN A 4 -5.48 5.09 -21.56
C ASN A 4 -6.76 4.57 -20.91
N TYR A 5 -6.67 3.99 -19.70
CA TYR A 5 -7.84 3.57 -18.92
C TYR A 5 -8.74 4.76 -18.57
N ALA A 6 -8.16 5.90 -18.17
CA ALA A 6 -8.93 7.13 -17.95
C ALA A 6 -9.69 7.56 -19.20
N ARG A 7 -9.05 7.51 -20.38
CA ARG A 7 -9.70 7.77 -21.69
C ARG A 7 -10.80 6.76 -22.03
N CYS A 8 -10.70 5.52 -21.57
CA CYS A 8 -11.76 4.51 -21.69
C CYS A 8 -12.87 4.64 -20.63
N GLY A 9 -12.83 5.68 -19.79
CA GLY A 9 -13.87 5.95 -18.79
C GLY A 9 -13.64 5.33 -17.42
N TYR A 10 -12.51 4.66 -17.17
CA TYR A 10 -12.16 4.17 -15.84
C TYR A 10 -11.82 5.36 -14.91
N ARG A 11 -12.53 5.48 -13.79
CA ARG A 11 -12.42 6.62 -12.86
C ARG A 11 -11.76 6.30 -11.53
N ARG A 12 -11.50 5.03 -11.26
CA ARG A 12 -10.96 4.55 -9.98
C ARG A 12 -9.76 3.67 -10.24
N LEU A 13 -8.70 3.84 -9.46
CA LEU A 13 -7.46 3.08 -9.56
C LEU A 13 -7.08 2.54 -8.18
N ILE A 14 -6.79 1.24 -8.09
CA ILE A 14 -6.09 0.65 -6.96
C ILE A 14 -4.64 0.43 -7.42
N TYR A 15 -3.68 1.00 -6.70
CA TYR A 15 -2.27 0.81 -6.95
C TYR A 15 -1.60 0.34 -5.67
N THR A 16 -0.84 -0.76 -5.76
CA THR A 16 -0.16 -1.37 -4.62
C THR A 16 1.33 -1.45 -4.87
N ASN A 17 2.10 -0.76 -4.04
CA ASN A 17 3.56 -0.87 -3.97
C ASN A 17 3.98 -0.46 -2.56
N THR A 18 5.06 -1.05 -2.03
CA THR A 18 5.60 -0.76 -0.70
C THR A 18 5.75 0.74 -0.40
N LEU A 19 6.17 1.54 -1.39
CA LEU A 19 6.42 2.98 -1.20
C LEU A 19 5.31 3.87 -1.79
N SER A 20 4.19 3.29 -2.22
CA SER A 20 3.12 4.02 -2.94
C SER A 20 2.42 5.11 -2.13
N ILE A 21 2.59 5.13 -0.81
CA ILE A 21 1.97 6.11 0.08
C ILE A 21 2.78 7.42 0.19
N LEU A 22 4.00 7.44 -0.33
CA LEU A 22 4.88 8.59 -0.17
C LEU A 22 4.49 9.75 -1.10
N PRO A 23 4.53 11.01 -0.63
CA PRO A 23 4.15 12.18 -1.44
C PRO A 23 4.83 12.25 -2.82
N GLU A 24 6.10 11.86 -2.88
CA GLU A 24 6.95 11.93 -4.07
C GLU A 24 6.44 11.06 -5.21
N VAL A 25 5.69 9.99 -4.91
CA VAL A 25 5.11 9.12 -5.93
C VAL A 25 3.77 9.64 -6.47
N ASN A 26 3.14 10.63 -5.82
CA ASN A 26 1.77 11.04 -6.17
C ASN A 26 1.66 11.72 -7.53
N GLY A 27 2.69 12.49 -7.92
CA GLY A 27 2.65 13.26 -9.16
C GLY A 27 2.45 12.40 -10.40
N MET A 28 2.79 11.10 -10.35
CA MET A 28 2.50 10.19 -11.46
C MET A 28 1.00 9.89 -11.61
N PHE A 29 0.24 9.84 -10.51
CA PHE A 29 -1.20 9.61 -10.54
C PHE A 29 -1.93 10.84 -11.05
N GLU A 30 -1.57 12.03 -10.57
CA GLU A 30 -2.15 13.30 -11.01
C GLU A 30 -1.93 13.51 -12.52
N ARG A 31 -0.72 13.24 -13.02
CA ARG A 31 -0.45 13.32 -14.47
C ARG A 31 -1.26 12.32 -15.29
N ALA A 32 -1.57 11.16 -14.73
CA ALA A 32 -2.25 10.09 -15.45
C ALA A 32 -3.78 10.16 -15.36
N LEU A 33 -4.32 10.67 -14.27
CA LEU A 33 -5.75 10.65 -13.93
C LEU A 33 -6.38 12.06 -13.83
N GLY A 34 -5.56 13.11 -13.69
CA GLY A 34 -5.97 14.51 -13.54
C GLY A 34 -5.61 15.10 -12.17
N THR A 35 -5.49 16.42 -12.07
CA THR A 35 -5.11 17.13 -10.83
C THR A 35 -6.16 17.03 -9.73
N GLU A 36 -7.43 16.83 -10.09
CA GLU A 36 -8.55 16.63 -9.16
C GLU A 36 -8.62 15.19 -8.60
N THR A 37 -7.60 14.35 -8.87
CA THR A 37 -7.60 12.97 -8.41
C THR A 37 -7.48 12.92 -6.89
N ARG A 38 -8.55 12.45 -6.23
CA ARG A 38 -8.51 12.15 -4.80
C ARG A 38 -7.60 10.95 -4.55
N ILE A 39 -6.51 11.17 -3.82
CA ILE A 39 -5.59 10.12 -3.39
C ILE A 39 -5.88 9.76 -1.94
N VAL A 40 -6.24 8.51 -1.68
CA VAL A 40 -6.34 7.96 -0.32
C VAL A 40 -5.21 6.96 -0.12
N ARG A 41 -4.41 7.16 0.94
CA ARG A 41 -3.22 6.36 1.23
C ARG A 41 -3.57 5.33 2.28
N VAL A 42 -3.21 4.08 1.97
CA VAL A 42 -3.40 2.95 2.89
C VAL A 42 -2.07 2.23 3.04
N LEU A 43 -1.58 2.17 4.27
CA LEU A 43 -0.39 1.42 4.64
C LEU A 43 -0.82 0.17 5.41
N LEU A 44 -0.59 -1.00 4.79
CA LEU A 44 -0.75 -2.28 5.49
C LEU A 44 0.46 -2.52 6.38
N THR A 45 0.20 -2.81 7.65
CA THR A 45 1.24 -3.04 8.67
C THR A 45 1.16 -4.46 9.20
N ALA A 46 2.28 -4.97 9.66
CA ALA A 46 2.40 -6.25 10.33
C ALA A 46 3.48 -6.13 11.40
N SER A 47 3.36 -6.91 12.48
CA SER A 47 4.49 -7.10 13.39
C SER A 47 5.69 -7.74 12.68
N ASP A 48 6.89 -7.53 13.22
CA ASP A 48 8.12 -8.16 12.72
C ASP A 48 8.01 -9.69 12.71
N ALA A 49 7.32 -10.27 13.70
CA ALA A 49 7.08 -11.71 13.77
C ALA A 49 6.24 -12.19 12.57
N THR A 50 5.09 -11.56 12.32
CA THR A 50 4.22 -11.88 11.18
C THR A 50 4.93 -11.65 9.84
N ALA A 51 5.67 -10.54 9.71
CA ALA A 51 6.43 -10.26 8.49
C ALA A 51 7.49 -11.33 8.22
N ARG A 52 8.22 -11.74 9.27
CA ARG A 52 9.22 -12.81 9.19
C ARG A 52 8.59 -14.14 8.79
N GLU A 53 7.50 -14.55 9.43
CA GLU A 53 6.80 -15.80 9.07
C GLU A 53 6.36 -15.83 7.61
N ARG A 54 5.85 -14.71 7.09
CA ARG A 54 5.43 -14.58 5.69
C ARG A 54 6.63 -14.64 4.73
N LEU A 55 7.73 -13.96 5.06
CA LEU A 55 8.95 -13.97 4.25
C LEU A 55 9.61 -15.34 4.21
N VAL A 56 9.70 -16.04 5.34
CA VAL A 56 10.24 -17.41 5.43
C VAL A 56 9.47 -18.39 4.54
N ARG A 57 8.16 -18.19 4.36
CA ARG A 57 7.34 -19.05 3.49
C ARG A 57 7.57 -18.81 2.00
N ARG A 58 8.09 -17.64 1.62
CA ARG A 58 8.25 -17.21 0.22
C ARG A 58 9.69 -17.31 -0.27
N GLU A 59 10.63 -16.94 0.58
CA GLU A 59 12.05 -16.80 0.22
C GLU A 59 12.87 -17.94 0.85
N LEU A 60 13.87 -18.43 0.12
CA LEU A 60 14.76 -19.50 0.58
C LEU A 60 16.22 -19.02 0.59
N GLY A 61 17.00 -19.44 1.58
CA GLY A 61 18.44 -19.18 1.63
C GLY A 61 18.82 -17.71 1.90
N SER A 62 19.87 -17.22 1.25
CA SER A 62 20.47 -15.90 1.50
C SER A 62 19.59 -14.70 1.15
N GLU A 63 18.56 -14.91 0.33
CA GLU A 63 17.60 -13.87 -0.05
C GLU A 63 16.69 -13.49 1.13
N LEU A 64 16.40 -14.44 2.02
CA LEU A 64 15.55 -14.20 3.19
C LEU A 64 16.13 -13.13 4.12
N GLU A 65 17.43 -13.20 4.45
CA GLU A 65 18.05 -12.22 5.34
C GLU A 65 18.09 -10.83 4.70
N GLN A 66 18.37 -10.76 3.40
CA GLN A 66 18.36 -9.50 2.65
C GLN A 66 16.95 -8.88 2.63
N GLU A 67 15.92 -9.69 2.38
CA GLU A 67 14.52 -9.23 2.40
C GLU A 67 14.06 -8.82 3.79
N LEU A 68 14.49 -9.51 4.86
CA LEU A 68 14.19 -9.11 6.24
C LEU A 68 14.81 -7.75 6.57
N GLN A 69 16.09 -7.55 6.29
CA GLN A 69 16.77 -6.27 6.51
C GLN A 69 16.17 -5.16 5.65
N GLY A 70 15.85 -5.46 4.39
CA GLY A 70 15.20 -4.56 3.46
C GLY A 70 13.80 -4.15 3.94
N SER A 71 13.01 -5.12 4.40
CA SER A 71 11.67 -4.90 4.95
C SER A 71 11.71 -4.01 6.21
N ALA A 72 12.58 -4.33 7.17
CA ALA A 72 12.72 -3.55 8.40
C ALA A 72 13.20 -2.11 8.14
N ARG A 73 14.09 -1.91 7.16
CA ARG A 73 14.50 -0.57 6.71
C ARG A 73 13.33 0.21 6.09
N LYS A 74 12.57 -0.42 5.18
CA LYS A 74 11.40 0.21 4.55
C LYS A 74 10.31 0.52 5.57
N ALA A 75 10.04 -0.37 6.53
CA ALA A 75 9.06 -0.15 7.59
C ALA A 75 9.39 1.11 8.40
N ARG A 76 10.62 1.22 8.91
CA ARG A 76 11.08 2.42 9.65
C ARG A 76 10.99 3.69 8.79
N PHE A 77 11.36 3.60 7.52
CA PHE A 77 11.28 4.73 6.61
C PHE A 77 9.82 5.19 6.42
N LEU A 78 8.89 4.25 6.21
CA LEU A 78 7.46 4.52 6.08
C LEU A 78 6.86 5.06 7.37
N ASP A 79 7.25 4.57 8.54
CA ASP A 79 6.78 5.10 9.81
C ASP A 79 7.14 6.58 10.01
N GLN A 80 8.32 6.98 9.52
CA GLN A 80 8.82 8.35 9.64
C GLN A 80 8.26 9.30 8.57
N HIS A 81 8.02 8.81 7.36
CA HIS A 81 7.73 9.66 6.19
C HIS A 81 6.30 9.52 5.65
N ALA A 82 5.52 8.56 6.15
CA ALA A 82 4.13 8.44 5.76
C ALA A 82 3.36 9.72 6.12
N PRO A 83 2.59 10.29 5.17
CA PRO A 83 1.71 11.42 5.46
C PRO A 83 0.77 11.15 6.64
N ALA A 84 0.47 12.19 7.41
CA ALA A 84 -0.38 12.08 8.60
C ALA A 84 -1.80 11.56 8.31
N ASP A 85 -2.29 11.77 7.08
CA ASP A 85 -3.59 11.27 6.60
C ASP A 85 -3.55 9.81 6.11
N THR A 86 -2.41 9.12 6.23
CA THR A 86 -2.28 7.72 5.83
C THR A 86 -3.05 6.82 6.77
N VAL A 87 -4.04 6.10 6.22
CA VAL A 87 -4.76 5.05 6.94
C VAL A 87 -3.82 3.87 7.15
N ARG A 88 -3.64 3.46 8.41
CA ARG A 88 -2.84 2.28 8.76
C ARG A 88 -3.77 1.12 9.11
N VAL A 89 -3.61 -0.01 8.43
CA VAL A 89 -4.41 -1.22 8.65
C VAL A 89 -3.47 -2.33 9.10
N THR A 90 -3.68 -2.86 10.29
CA THR A 90 -2.91 -4.00 10.80
C THR A 90 -3.38 -5.29 10.15
N THR A 91 -2.43 -6.19 9.85
CA THR A 91 -2.71 -7.45 9.17
C THR A 91 -2.41 -8.68 10.01
N ASP A 92 -1.92 -8.50 11.23
CA ASP A 92 -1.64 -9.57 12.19
C ASP A 92 -2.92 -10.30 12.57
N ALA A 93 -2.90 -11.64 12.51
CA ALA A 93 -4.01 -12.52 12.91
C ALA A 93 -5.38 -12.20 12.26
N ARG A 94 -5.39 -11.54 11.10
CA ARG A 94 -6.62 -11.15 10.39
C ARG A 94 -6.77 -11.87 9.07
N THR A 95 -8.02 -12.09 8.67
CA THR A 95 -8.32 -12.64 7.36
C THR A 95 -8.15 -11.57 6.27
N VAL A 96 -7.88 -12.00 5.04
CA VAL A 96 -7.80 -11.10 3.89
C VAL A 96 -9.11 -10.32 3.70
N THR A 97 -10.26 -10.98 3.93
CA THR A 97 -11.58 -10.36 3.81
C THR A 97 -11.79 -9.25 4.84
N ASP A 98 -11.38 -9.45 6.10
CA ASP A 98 -11.51 -8.42 7.13
C ASP A 98 -10.64 -7.20 6.82
N ILE A 99 -9.41 -7.43 6.35
CA ILE A 99 -8.49 -6.36 5.92
C ILE A 99 -9.10 -5.61 4.74
N ALA A 100 -9.59 -6.33 3.72
CA ALA A 100 -10.19 -5.73 2.53
C ALA A 100 -11.42 -4.86 2.87
N ASN A 101 -12.28 -5.34 3.76
CA ASN A 101 -13.44 -4.60 4.23
C ASN A 101 -13.04 -3.29 4.92
N GLU A 102 -12.06 -3.33 5.83
CA GLU A 102 -11.56 -2.12 6.49
C GLU A 102 -10.97 -1.12 5.49
N VAL A 103 -10.18 -1.59 4.52
CA VAL A 103 -9.61 -0.74 3.47
C VAL A 103 -10.72 -0.09 2.63
N VAL A 104 -11.71 -0.86 2.20
CA VAL A 104 -12.84 -0.35 1.41
C VAL A 104 -13.64 0.69 2.18
N THR A 105 -13.93 0.42 3.46
CA THR A 105 -14.65 1.35 4.33
C THR A 105 -13.84 2.62 4.56
N ALA A 106 -12.57 2.52 4.92
CA ALA A 106 -11.71 3.67 5.23
C ALA A 106 -11.47 4.57 3.99
N THR A 107 -11.42 3.98 2.81
CA THR A 107 -11.25 4.72 1.55
C THR A 107 -12.54 5.31 1.01
N GLY A 108 -13.70 4.92 1.55
CA GLY A 108 -15.00 5.25 0.98
C GLY A 108 -15.19 4.68 -0.42
N TRP A 109 -14.49 3.59 -0.77
CA TRP A 109 -14.48 3.07 -2.13
C TRP A 109 -15.87 2.63 -2.60
N THR A 110 -16.71 2.15 -1.69
CA THR A 110 -18.10 1.75 -1.98
C THR A 110 -19.11 2.85 -1.71
N ALA A 111 -18.69 4.02 -1.23
CA ALA A 111 -19.60 5.16 -1.11
C ALA A 111 -20.01 5.62 -2.52
N VAL A 112 -21.32 5.77 -2.70
CA VAL A 112 -21.97 6.26 -3.94
C VAL A 112 -22.04 7.77 -3.91
#